data_AF-K9KE04-F1
#
_entry.id   AF-K9KE04-F1
#
_cell.length_a   1.000
_cell.length_b   1.000
_cell.length_c   1.000
_cell.angle_alpha   90.00
_cell.angle_beta   90.00
_cell.angle_gamma   90.00
#
_symmetry.space_group_name_H-M   'P 1'
#
loop_
_entity.id
_entity.type
_entity.pdbx_description
1 polymer ?
#
loop_
_entity_poly.entity_id
_entity_poly.type
_entity_poly.pdbx_seq_one_letter_code
_entity_poly.pdbx_strand_id
1 'polypeptide(L)'
;ASAFGCDLTEYLESSGQDVPYVLKSCAEFIETHGIVDGIYRLSGVTSNIQRLRQEFGSDQCPDLTREVYLQDIHCVGSLCKLYSRELPNPLLTYELYEKFTEAVSHCPEEGQLAQIQNVIQELPPSHYRTLEYLIRHLAHIASFSSKTNMHARNLALVWAPNLLRSKEIEATGCNGDAAFLAVRVQQVVIEFILNHVDQIFNNGAPSSLENDENRPIMKSQTLPALSPPMKLVSLEEAQARSLATNHPARKERRENSLPEIVPPMGTLFHTVLELPDNKRKLSSK
;
A
#
# COMPACT_ATOMS: atom_id res chain seq x y z
N ALA A 1 -19.43 -28.44 -1.66
CA ALA A 1 -20.25 -27.30 -1.15
C ALA A 1 -19.78 -26.04 -1.87
N SER A 2 -20.64 -25.08 -2.20
CA SER A 2 -20.20 -23.86 -2.89
C SER A 2 -19.18 -23.11 -2.02
N ALA A 3 -18.00 -22.81 -2.56
CA ALA A 3 -16.98 -22.07 -1.80
C ALA A 3 -17.43 -20.64 -1.41
N PHE A 4 -18.39 -20.06 -2.12
CA PHE A 4 -18.91 -18.71 -1.85
C PHE A 4 -20.16 -18.73 -0.98
N GLY A 5 -20.25 -17.76 -0.05
CA GLY A 5 -21.43 -17.51 0.79
C GLY A 5 -21.59 -18.47 1.98
N CYS A 6 -20.60 -19.34 2.23
CA CYS A 6 -20.59 -20.23 3.40
C CYS A 6 -19.78 -19.62 4.54
N ASP A 7 -20.06 -20.04 5.77
CA ASP A 7 -19.24 -19.67 6.92
C ASP A 7 -17.79 -20.15 6.73
N LEU A 8 -16.83 -19.28 7.07
CA LEU A 8 -15.41 -19.55 6.87
C LEU A 8 -14.94 -20.76 7.67
N THR A 9 -15.39 -20.90 8.92
CA THR A 9 -14.98 -22.00 9.80
C THR A 9 -15.54 -23.31 9.29
N GLU A 10 -16.84 -23.35 8.98
CA GLU A 10 -17.50 -24.53 8.43
C GLU A 10 -16.88 -24.99 7.10
N TYR A 11 -16.55 -24.04 6.22
CA TYR A 11 -15.90 -24.33 4.94
C TYR A 11 -14.50 -24.93 5.12
N LEU A 12 -13.68 -24.39 6.02
CA LEU A 12 -12.33 -24.90 6.25
C LEU A 12 -12.34 -26.26 6.96
N GLU A 13 -13.23 -26.47 7.92
CA GLU A 13 -13.40 -27.77 8.58
C GLU A 13 -13.84 -28.86 7.61
N SER A 14 -14.79 -28.56 6.71
CA SER A 14 -15.28 -29.53 5.72
C SER A 14 -14.27 -29.81 4.59
N SER A 15 -13.49 -28.80 4.18
CA SER A 15 -12.47 -28.96 3.12
C SER A 15 -11.13 -29.49 3.63
N GLY A 16 -10.88 -29.46 4.94
CA GLY A 16 -9.60 -29.84 5.55
C GLY A 16 -8.44 -28.90 5.20
N GLN A 17 -8.72 -27.71 4.67
CA GLN A 17 -7.71 -26.72 4.30
C GLN A 17 -7.43 -25.75 5.45
N ASP A 18 -6.21 -25.22 5.53
CA ASP A 18 -5.86 -24.19 6.52
C ASP A 18 -6.40 -22.80 6.17
N VAL A 19 -6.51 -22.51 4.88
CA VAL A 19 -7.01 -21.24 4.32
C VAL A 19 -7.88 -21.51 3.10
N PRO A 20 -8.82 -20.62 2.75
CA PRO A 20 -9.74 -20.87 1.66
C PRO A 20 -9.03 -21.03 0.33
N TYR A 21 -9.34 -22.11 -0.39
CA TYR A 21 -8.72 -22.40 -1.68
C TYR A 21 -8.90 -21.25 -2.68
N VAL A 22 -10.07 -20.60 -2.72
CA VAL A 22 -10.33 -19.43 -3.57
C VAL A 22 -9.33 -18.31 -3.29
N LEU A 23 -9.08 -18.01 -2.02
CA LEU A 23 -8.18 -16.94 -1.61
C LEU A 23 -6.72 -17.30 -1.93
N LYS A 24 -6.32 -18.53 -1.59
CA LYS A 24 -4.97 -19.06 -1.83
C LYS A 24 -4.61 -19.07 -3.32
N SER A 25 -5.46 -19.67 -4.16
CA SER A 25 -5.21 -19.73 -5.60
C SER A 25 -5.16 -18.36 -6.26
N CYS A 26 -6.05 -17.44 -5.86
CA CYS A 26 -6.01 -16.06 -6.36
C CYS A 26 -4.71 -15.35 -5.96
N ALA A 27 -4.30 -15.47 -4.69
CA ALA A 27 -3.09 -14.84 -4.17
C ALA A 27 -1.83 -15.36 -4.89
N GLU A 28 -1.63 -16.68 -4.95
CA GLU A 28 -0.49 -17.31 -5.62
C GLU A 28 -0.41 -16.92 -7.12
N PHE A 29 -1.56 -16.88 -7.81
CA PHE A 29 -1.62 -16.42 -9.19
C PHE A 29 -1.22 -14.95 -9.32
N ILE A 30 -1.69 -14.08 -8.43
CA ILE A 30 -1.39 -12.66 -8.47
C ILE A 30 0.08 -12.38 -8.12
N GLU A 31 0.68 -13.12 -7.19
CA GLU A 31 2.11 -13.01 -6.90
C GLU A 31 2.97 -13.43 -8.10
N THR A 32 2.52 -14.45 -8.85
CA THR A 32 3.27 -14.99 -9.99
C THR A 32 3.08 -14.17 -11.27
N HIS A 33 1.85 -13.75 -11.56
CA HIS A 33 1.46 -13.16 -12.85
C HIS A 33 0.91 -11.74 -12.72
N GLY A 34 0.48 -11.32 -11.53
CA GLY A 34 -0.30 -10.11 -11.28
C GLY A 34 0.45 -8.92 -10.70
N ILE A 35 1.78 -8.89 -10.81
CA ILE A 35 2.59 -7.69 -10.52
C ILE A 35 2.43 -6.67 -11.65
N VAL A 36 1.23 -6.08 -11.73
CA VAL A 36 0.78 -5.14 -12.77
C VAL A 36 0.22 -3.86 -12.15
N ASP A 37 0.15 -2.78 -12.93
CA ASP A 37 -0.38 -1.50 -12.45
C ASP A 37 -1.80 -1.63 -11.91
N GLY A 38 -2.04 -1.07 -10.73
CA GLY A 38 -3.36 -1.00 -10.11
C GLY A 38 -3.96 -2.35 -9.73
N ILE A 39 -3.19 -3.42 -9.54
CA ILE A 39 -3.69 -4.70 -9.02
C ILE A 39 -4.51 -4.48 -7.73
N TYR A 40 -5.63 -5.20 -7.59
CA TYR A 40 -6.70 -4.96 -6.60
C TYR A 40 -7.48 -3.65 -6.72
N ARG A 41 -6.89 -2.53 -7.15
CA ARG A 41 -7.61 -1.26 -7.35
C ARG A 41 -8.50 -1.31 -8.58
N LEU A 42 -7.94 -1.70 -9.72
CA LEU A 42 -8.67 -1.84 -10.98
C LEU A 42 -9.57 -3.07 -10.92
N SER A 43 -10.74 -2.96 -11.58
CA SER A 43 -11.69 -4.06 -11.68
C SER A 43 -11.50 -4.77 -13.01
N GLY A 44 -11.44 -6.10 -12.97
CA GLY A 44 -11.51 -6.89 -14.19
C GLY A 44 -12.90 -6.93 -14.80
N VAL A 45 -13.02 -7.60 -15.94
CA VAL A 45 -14.27 -7.70 -16.68
C VAL A 45 -15.29 -8.54 -15.89
N THR A 46 -16.48 -7.98 -15.67
CA THR A 46 -17.55 -8.61 -14.85
C THR A 46 -17.90 -10.03 -15.31
N SER A 47 -17.96 -10.29 -16.61
CA SER A 47 -18.24 -11.64 -17.13
C SER A 47 -17.14 -12.65 -16.80
N ASN A 48 -15.87 -12.25 -16.78
CA ASN A 48 -14.76 -13.10 -16.36
C ASN A 48 -14.81 -13.37 -14.85
N ILE A 49 -15.14 -12.36 -14.04
CA ILE A 49 -15.32 -12.52 -12.58
C ILE A 49 -16.44 -13.54 -12.30
N GLN A 50 -17.58 -13.42 -12.98
CA GLN A 50 -18.71 -14.34 -12.81
C GLN A 50 -18.37 -15.75 -13.29
N ARG A 51 -17.63 -15.88 -14.39
CA ARG A 51 -17.13 -17.18 -14.86
C ARG A 51 -16.22 -17.83 -13.83
N LEU A 52 -15.21 -17.12 -13.31
CA LEU A 52 -14.33 -17.65 -12.27
C LEU A 52 -15.12 -18.07 -11.02
N ARG A 53 -16.07 -17.25 -10.59
CA ARG A 53 -16.94 -17.57 -9.44
C ARG A 53 -17.67 -18.90 -9.65
N GLN A 54 -18.20 -19.15 -10.85
CA GLN A 54 -18.85 -20.42 -11.19
C GLN A 54 -17.87 -21.59 -11.24
N GLU A 55 -16.68 -21.39 -11.80
CA GLU A 55 -15.63 -22.43 -11.87
C GLU A 55 -15.21 -22.86 -10.45
N PHE A 56 -14.89 -21.92 -9.56
CA PHE A 56 -14.60 -22.20 -8.15
C PHE A 56 -15.81 -22.79 -7.38
N GLY A 57 -17.04 -22.42 -7.75
CA GLY A 57 -18.25 -22.92 -7.10
C GLY A 57 -18.60 -24.37 -7.46
N SER A 58 -18.05 -24.90 -8.56
CA SER A 58 -18.40 -26.21 -9.11
C SER A 58 -17.49 -27.35 -8.63
N ASP A 59 -16.75 -27.17 -7.53
CA ASP A 59 -15.66 -28.07 -7.06
C ASP A 59 -14.57 -28.35 -8.13
N GLN A 60 -14.51 -27.50 -9.16
CA GLN A 60 -13.42 -27.53 -10.13
C GLN A 60 -12.32 -26.58 -9.65
N CYS A 61 -11.09 -27.06 -9.57
CA CYS A 61 -9.93 -26.20 -9.44
C CYS A 61 -9.79 -25.41 -10.74
N PRO A 62 -10.12 -24.11 -10.78
CA PRO A 62 -10.05 -23.37 -12.03
C PRO A 62 -8.59 -23.22 -12.44
N ASP A 63 -8.33 -23.43 -13.72
CA ASP A 63 -7.05 -23.08 -14.31
C ASP A 63 -6.99 -21.57 -14.53
N LEU A 64 -6.39 -20.86 -13.57
CA LEU A 64 -6.16 -19.42 -13.64
C LEU A 64 -5.15 -19.02 -14.73
N THR A 65 -4.38 -19.98 -15.27
CA THR A 65 -3.38 -19.73 -16.32
C THR A 65 -3.97 -19.71 -17.73
N ARG A 66 -5.29 -19.93 -17.86
CA ARG A 66 -5.99 -19.76 -19.14
C ARG A 66 -5.82 -18.34 -19.67
N GLU A 67 -5.66 -18.23 -20.99
CA GLU A 67 -5.41 -16.97 -21.69
C GLU A 67 -6.42 -15.86 -21.33
N VAL A 68 -7.68 -16.23 -21.15
CA VAL A 68 -8.75 -15.30 -20.74
C VAL A 68 -8.49 -14.58 -19.42
N TYR A 69 -7.80 -15.23 -18.46
CA TYR A 69 -7.49 -14.66 -17.15
C TYR A 69 -6.11 -14.00 -17.13
N LEU A 70 -5.15 -14.50 -17.92
CA LEU A 70 -3.86 -13.84 -18.12
C LEU A 70 -4.01 -12.48 -18.82
N GLN A 71 -4.98 -12.33 -19.72
CA GLN A 71 -5.28 -11.05 -20.38
C GLN A 71 -6.11 -10.09 -19.49
N ASP A 72 -6.74 -10.60 -18.43
CA ASP A 72 -7.60 -9.85 -17.51
C ASP A 72 -7.28 -10.20 -16.06
N ILE A 73 -6.02 -10.00 -15.64
CA ILE A 73 -5.56 -10.38 -14.29
C ILE A 73 -6.37 -9.67 -13.19
N HIS A 74 -6.91 -8.48 -13.48
CA HIS A 74 -7.76 -7.75 -12.55
C HIS A 74 -9.05 -8.51 -12.21
N CYS A 75 -9.53 -9.45 -13.03
CA CYS A 75 -10.69 -10.26 -12.69
C CYS A 75 -10.40 -11.22 -11.52
N VAL A 76 -9.18 -11.76 -11.44
CA VAL A 76 -8.74 -12.61 -10.33
C VAL A 76 -8.64 -11.80 -9.05
N GLY A 77 -8.07 -10.59 -9.12
CA GLY A 77 -8.04 -9.66 -7.98
C GLY A 77 -9.44 -9.25 -7.51
N SER A 78 -10.35 -8.98 -8.45
CA SER A 78 -11.76 -8.69 -8.13
C SER A 78 -12.48 -9.88 -7.49
N LEU A 79 -12.23 -11.10 -7.96
CA LEU A 79 -12.82 -12.31 -7.40
C LEU A 79 -12.32 -12.57 -5.98
N CYS A 80 -11.03 -12.39 -5.72
CA CYS A 80 -10.45 -12.56 -4.39
C CYS A 80 -11.10 -11.61 -3.36
N LYS A 81 -11.31 -10.35 -3.74
CA LYS A 81 -12.07 -9.38 -2.94
C LYS A 81 -13.54 -9.79 -2.78
N LEU A 82 -14.17 -10.25 -3.87
CA LEU A 82 -15.57 -10.70 -3.87
C LEU A 82 -15.79 -11.83 -2.87
N TYR A 83 -14.90 -12.83 -2.84
CA TYR A 83 -14.94 -13.92 -1.88
C TYR A 83 -14.97 -13.42 -0.44
N SER A 84 -14.02 -12.54 -0.09
CA SER A 84 -13.92 -11.98 1.26
C SER A 84 -15.16 -11.15 1.65
N ARG A 85 -15.71 -10.43 0.69
CA ARG A 85 -16.94 -9.63 0.87
C ARG A 85 -18.18 -10.50 1.07
N GLU A 86 -18.28 -11.63 0.37
CA GLU A 86 -19.42 -12.55 0.44
C GLU A 86 -19.39 -13.49 1.66
N LEU A 87 -18.36 -13.43 2.51
CA LEU A 87 -18.36 -14.15 3.78
C LEU A 87 -19.54 -13.69 4.66
N PRO A 88 -20.38 -14.61 5.18
CA PRO A 88 -21.51 -14.27 6.05
C PRO A 88 -21.10 -13.46 7.28
N ASN A 89 -19.95 -13.76 7.87
CA ASN A 89 -19.28 -12.95 8.88
C ASN A 89 -17.97 -12.42 8.24
N PRO A 90 -17.68 -11.09 8.23
CA PRO A 90 -16.45 -10.55 7.67
C PRO A 90 -15.21 -11.23 8.25
N LEU A 91 -14.10 -11.16 7.54
CA LEU A 91 -12.86 -11.81 7.98
C LEU A 91 -12.41 -11.33 9.37
N LEU A 92 -12.60 -10.04 9.68
CA LEU A 92 -12.30 -9.46 11.01
C LEU A 92 -13.46 -9.59 12.01
N THR A 93 -14.53 -10.31 11.64
CA THR A 93 -15.76 -10.56 12.40
C THR A 93 -16.57 -9.31 12.74
N TYR A 94 -17.88 -9.44 12.83
CA TYR A 94 -18.72 -8.36 13.32
C TYR A 94 -18.53 -8.12 14.82
N GLU A 95 -18.23 -9.18 15.56
CA GLU A 95 -18.11 -9.19 17.01
C GLU A 95 -16.91 -8.36 17.51
N LEU A 96 -15.83 -8.31 16.72
CA LEU A 96 -14.61 -7.56 17.05
C LEU A 96 -14.52 -6.19 16.38
N TYR A 97 -15.53 -5.79 15.59
CA TYR A 97 -15.51 -4.54 14.84
C TYR A 97 -15.17 -3.32 15.72
N GLU A 98 -15.92 -3.13 16.82
CA GLU A 98 -15.71 -1.99 17.72
C GLU A 98 -14.33 -2.03 18.39
N LYS A 99 -13.84 -3.22 18.75
CA LYS A 99 -12.50 -3.34 19.33
C LYS A 99 -11.40 -2.91 18.36
N PHE A 100 -11.54 -3.27 17.08
CA PHE A 100 -10.61 -2.84 16.04
C PHE A 100 -10.63 -1.32 15.82
N THR A 101 -11.83 -0.72 15.73
CA THR A 101 -11.98 0.72 15.49
C THR A 101 -11.53 1.55 16.70
N GLU A 102 -11.81 1.09 17.92
CA GLU A 102 -11.36 1.73 19.16
C GLU A 102 -9.84 1.70 19.29
N ALA A 103 -9.21 0.56 18.96
CA ALA A 103 -7.75 0.40 19.03
C ALA A 103 -7.02 1.46 18.20
N VAL A 104 -7.51 1.82 17.02
CA VAL A 104 -6.85 2.85 16.17
C VAL A 104 -7.32 4.28 16.43
N SER A 105 -8.51 4.47 17.01
CA SER A 105 -9.11 5.81 17.18
C SER A 105 -8.81 6.43 18.53
N HIS A 106 -8.65 5.61 19.58
CA HIS A 106 -8.57 6.08 20.97
C HIS A 106 -7.30 5.65 21.70
N CYS A 107 -6.56 4.67 21.18
CA CYS A 107 -5.31 4.23 21.80
C CYS A 107 -4.14 5.15 21.38
N PRO A 108 -3.26 5.57 22.30
CA PRO A 108 -2.01 6.24 21.97
C PRO A 108 -1.17 5.37 21.03
N GLU A 109 -0.41 5.99 20.12
CA GLU A 109 0.39 5.31 19.10
C GLU A 109 1.27 4.18 19.68
N GLU A 110 1.87 4.42 20.85
CA GLU A 110 2.71 3.47 21.59
C GLU A 110 1.97 2.19 22.04
N GLY A 111 0.65 2.25 22.22
CA GLY A 111 -0.20 1.13 22.65
C GLY A 111 -1.02 0.48 21.54
N GLN A 112 -1.13 1.12 20.36
CA GLN A 112 -1.98 0.66 19.26
C GLN A 112 -1.62 -0.75 18.80
N LEU A 113 -0.32 -1.04 18.67
CA LEU A 113 0.15 -2.36 18.23
C LEU A 113 -0.29 -3.46 19.18
N ALA A 114 -0.08 -3.27 20.49
CA ALA A 114 -0.45 -4.26 21.51
C ALA A 114 -1.98 -4.48 21.55
N GLN A 115 -2.77 -3.41 21.40
CA GLN A 115 -4.23 -3.54 21.33
C GLN A 115 -4.67 -4.30 20.09
N ILE A 116 -4.17 -3.96 18.90
CA ILE A 116 -4.49 -4.67 17.67
C ILE A 116 -4.08 -6.15 17.74
N GLN A 117 -2.91 -6.46 18.30
CA GLN A 117 -2.49 -7.83 18.56
C GLN A 117 -3.49 -8.57 19.45
N ASN A 118 -3.89 -7.98 20.58
CA ASN A 118 -4.85 -8.60 21.49
C ASN A 118 -6.18 -8.89 20.80
N VAL A 119 -6.72 -7.94 20.03
CA VAL A 119 -7.98 -8.12 19.29
C VAL A 119 -7.83 -9.22 18.22
N ILE A 120 -6.71 -9.28 17.51
CA ILE A 120 -6.44 -10.33 16.53
C ILE A 120 -6.36 -11.71 17.18
N GLN A 121 -5.83 -11.83 18.41
CA GLN A 121 -5.79 -13.10 19.14
C GLN A 121 -7.18 -13.59 19.59
N GLU A 122 -8.19 -12.71 19.60
CA GLU A 122 -9.59 -13.09 19.88
C GLU A 122 -10.33 -13.65 18.64
N LEU A 123 -9.73 -13.56 17.44
CA LEU A 123 -10.34 -14.11 16.22
C LEU A 123 -10.48 -15.63 16.30
N PRO A 124 -11.55 -16.20 15.73
CA PRO A 124 -11.63 -17.64 15.51
C PRO A 124 -10.39 -18.16 14.74
N PRO A 125 -9.89 -19.38 15.01
CA PRO A 125 -8.66 -19.89 14.39
C PRO A 125 -8.66 -19.92 12.86
N SER A 126 -9.83 -20.13 12.24
CA SER A 126 -10.08 -20.06 10.80
C SER A 126 -9.89 -18.64 10.25
N HIS A 127 -10.46 -17.65 10.94
CA HIS A 127 -10.34 -16.23 10.61
C HIS A 127 -8.92 -15.72 10.80
N TYR A 128 -8.25 -16.06 11.91
CA TYR A 128 -6.86 -15.69 12.18
C TYR A 128 -5.91 -16.15 11.07
N ARG A 129 -5.91 -17.45 10.75
CA ARG A 129 -5.01 -18.03 9.72
C ARG A 129 -5.27 -17.42 8.34
N THR A 130 -6.54 -17.21 8.01
CA THR A 130 -6.93 -16.61 6.74
C THR A 130 -6.52 -15.14 6.65
N LEU A 131 -6.67 -14.38 7.74
CA LEU A 131 -6.22 -13.00 7.85
C LEU A 131 -4.70 -12.91 7.70
N GLU A 132 -3.95 -13.70 8.46
CA GLU A 132 -2.49 -13.74 8.40
C GLU A 132 -1.99 -14.00 6.98
N TYR A 133 -2.55 -15.02 6.31
CA TYR A 133 -2.19 -15.34 4.92
C TYR A 133 -2.48 -14.16 3.97
N LEU A 134 -3.68 -13.57 4.06
CA LEU A 134 -4.06 -12.45 3.21
C LEU A 134 -3.20 -11.21 3.46
N ILE A 135 -2.95 -10.83 4.71
CA ILE A 135 -2.16 -9.64 5.05
C ILE A 135 -0.71 -9.81 4.60
N ARG A 136 -0.12 -11.02 4.75
CA ARG A 136 1.22 -11.31 4.20
C ARG A 136 1.26 -11.18 2.68
N HIS A 137 0.26 -11.73 1.98
CA HIS A 137 0.13 -11.56 0.53
C HIS A 137 0.06 -10.07 0.14
N LEU A 138 -0.79 -9.29 0.80
CA LEU A 138 -0.92 -7.86 0.51
C LEU A 138 0.33 -7.06 0.83
N ALA A 139 1.05 -7.40 1.90
CA ALA A 139 2.36 -6.82 2.20
C ALA A 139 3.39 -7.17 1.12
N HIS A 140 3.38 -8.40 0.60
CA HIS A 140 4.19 -8.79 -0.54
C HIS A 140 3.89 -7.93 -1.76
N ILE A 141 2.61 -7.74 -2.13
CA ILE A 141 2.21 -6.87 -3.24
C ILE A 141 2.63 -5.41 -3.03
N ALA A 142 2.53 -4.91 -1.79
CA ALA A 142 2.98 -3.58 -1.44
C ALA A 142 4.49 -3.38 -1.65
N SER A 143 5.31 -4.45 -1.51
CA SER A 143 6.75 -4.38 -1.79
C SER A 143 7.07 -4.11 -3.28
N PHE A 144 6.10 -4.35 -4.17
CA PHE A 144 6.19 -4.02 -5.60
C PHE A 144 5.49 -2.71 -5.96
N SER A 145 5.23 -1.82 -5.00
CA SER A 145 4.46 -0.58 -5.23
C SER A 145 5.06 0.32 -6.32
N SER A 146 6.38 0.26 -6.56
CA SER A 146 7.04 0.97 -7.66
C SER A 146 6.61 0.52 -9.05
N LYS A 147 6.12 -0.72 -9.18
CA LYS A 147 5.57 -1.29 -10.43
C LYS A 147 4.05 -1.28 -10.45
N THR A 148 3.42 -1.57 -9.31
CA THR A 148 1.97 -1.73 -9.22
C THR A 148 1.23 -0.43 -8.90
N ASN A 149 1.91 0.64 -8.46
CA ASN A 149 1.32 1.85 -7.87
C ASN A 149 0.38 1.58 -6.67
N MET A 150 0.53 0.41 -6.03
CA MET A 150 -0.27 -0.03 -4.90
C MET A 150 0.58 -0.12 -3.63
N HIS A 151 0.69 1.02 -2.92
CA HIS A 151 1.29 1.08 -1.58
C HIS A 151 0.31 0.53 -0.53
N ALA A 152 0.80 0.24 0.68
CA ALA A 152 0.00 -0.28 1.79
C ALA A 152 -1.30 0.52 2.02
N ARG A 153 -1.23 1.86 2.01
CA ARG A 153 -2.40 2.74 2.11
C ARG A 153 -3.44 2.54 1.00
N ASN A 154 -3.00 2.35 -0.24
CA ASN A 154 -3.90 2.13 -1.39
C ASN A 154 -4.55 0.75 -1.31
N LEU A 155 -3.80 -0.27 -0.90
CA LEU A 155 -4.33 -1.61 -0.67
C LEU A 155 -5.35 -1.60 0.48
N ALA A 156 -5.03 -0.93 1.58
CA ALA A 156 -5.93 -0.78 2.72
C ALA A 156 -7.28 -0.14 2.33
N LEU A 157 -7.25 0.93 1.52
CA LEU A 157 -8.45 1.60 1.03
C LEU A 157 -9.35 0.65 0.24
N VAL A 158 -8.74 -0.22 -0.59
CA VAL A 158 -9.47 -1.20 -1.40
C VAL A 158 -10.00 -2.35 -0.56
N TRP A 159 -9.21 -2.84 0.39
CA TRP A 159 -9.51 -4.06 1.14
C TRP A 159 -10.37 -3.84 2.38
N ALA A 160 -10.28 -2.70 3.05
CA ALA A 160 -11.08 -2.34 4.22
C ALA A 160 -12.56 -2.71 4.13
N PRO A 161 -13.33 -2.28 3.11
CA PRO A 161 -14.76 -2.60 3.03
C PRO A 161 -15.05 -4.10 2.80
N ASN A 162 -14.06 -4.89 2.38
CA ASN A 162 -14.21 -6.33 2.17
C ASN A 162 -13.86 -7.14 3.43
N LEU A 163 -13.08 -6.58 4.35
CA LEU A 163 -12.53 -7.30 5.51
C LEU A 163 -13.16 -6.90 6.84
N LEU A 164 -13.59 -5.64 6.99
CA LEU A 164 -14.12 -5.08 8.23
C LEU A 164 -15.45 -4.38 7.96
N ARG A 165 -16.52 -4.88 8.57
CA ARG A 165 -17.89 -4.37 8.37
C ARG A 165 -18.64 -4.31 9.70
N SER A 166 -19.59 -3.39 9.81
CA SER A 166 -20.45 -3.25 10.99
C SER A 166 -21.88 -3.64 10.63
N LYS A 167 -22.50 -4.51 11.44
CA LYS A 167 -23.92 -4.90 11.28
C LYS A 167 -24.83 -3.69 11.36
N GLU A 168 -24.51 -2.72 12.22
CA GLU A 168 -25.34 -1.51 12.40
C GLU A 168 -25.33 -0.65 11.14
N ILE A 169 -24.15 -0.38 10.58
CA ILE A 169 -23.97 0.45 9.39
C ILE A 169 -24.63 -0.20 8.16
N GLU A 170 -24.50 -1.52 8.02
CA GLU A 170 -25.15 -2.28 6.94
C GLU A 170 -26.69 -2.26 7.08
N ALA A 171 -27.22 -2.35 8.31
CA ALA A 171 -28.65 -2.40 8.56
C ALA A 171 -29.36 -1.05 8.43
N THR A 172 -28.73 0.03 8.90
CA THR A 172 -29.33 1.38 8.85
C THR A 172 -29.17 2.06 7.49
N GLY A 173 -28.34 1.51 6.60
CA GLY A 173 -28.04 2.14 5.31
C GLY A 173 -27.51 3.55 5.50
N CYS A 174 -26.69 3.76 6.54
CA CYS A 174 -26.19 5.06 6.94
C CYS A 174 -25.60 5.80 5.74
N ASN A 175 -26.20 6.95 5.42
CA ASN A 175 -25.75 7.85 4.36
C ASN A 175 -25.26 9.15 5.01
N GLY A 176 -24.13 9.68 4.54
CA GLY A 176 -23.55 10.94 5.03
C GLY A 176 -22.27 10.78 5.85
N ASP A 177 -21.92 11.81 6.63
CA ASP A 177 -20.60 11.97 7.27
C ASP A 177 -20.18 10.80 8.18
N ALA A 178 -21.13 10.18 8.89
CA ALA A 178 -20.87 9.03 9.75
C ALA A 178 -20.40 7.79 8.95
N ALA A 179 -20.97 7.56 7.76
CA ALA A 179 -20.54 6.46 6.89
C ALA A 179 -19.15 6.72 6.31
N PHE A 180 -18.84 7.96 5.92
CA PHE A 180 -17.49 8.33 5.48
C PHE A 180 -16.45 8.17 6.59
N LEU A 181 -16.81 8.56 7.82
CA LEU A 181 -15.94 8.37 8.98
C LEU A 181 -15.67 6.88 9.22
N ALA A 182 -16.70 6.04 9.19
CA ALA A 182 -16.54 4.60 9.37
C ALA A 182 -15.62 3.97 8.32
N VAL A 183 -15.81 4.30 7.03
CA VAL A 183 -14.93 3.83 5.95
C VAL A 183 -13.48 4.27 6.17
N ARG A 184 -13.27 5.52 6.62
CA ARG A 184 -11.94 6.04 6.94
C ARG A 184 -11.30 5.27 8.08
N VAL A 185 -12.04 5.00 9.15
CA VAL A 185 -11.52 4.24 10.30
C VAL A 185 -11.21 2.80 9.88
N GLN A 186 -12.07 2.14 9.10
CA GLN A 186 -11.81 0.81 8.57
C GLN A 186 -10.52 0.77 7.73
N GLN A 187 -10.29 1.78 6.88
CA GLN A 187 -9.04 1.92 6.15
C GLN A 187 -7.84 2.00 7.09
N VAL A 188 -7.90 2.84 8.13
CA VAL A 188 -6.80 3.01 9.08
C VAL A 188 -6.48 1.70 9.80
N VAL A 189 -7.49 0.91 10.18
CA VAL A 189 -7.28 -0.43 10.77
C VAL A 189 -6.50 -1.33 9.83
N ILE A 190 -6.94 -1.47 8.57
CA ILE A 190 -6.26 -2.36 7.61
C ILE A 190 -4.85 -1.85 7.28
N GLU A 191 -4.67 -0.53 7.13
CA GLU A 191 -3.36 0.07 6.88
C GLU A 191 -2.39 -0.19 8.04
N PHE A 192 -2.87 -0.05 9.28
CA PHE A 192 -2.08 -0.34 10.46
C PHE A 192 -1.65 -1.81 10.50
N ILE A 193 -2.58 -2.74 10.26
CA ILE A 193 -2.28 -4.18 10.24
C ILE A 193 -1.26 -4.52 9.14
N LEU A 194 -1.41 -3.95 7.94
CA LEU A 194 -0.48 -4.17 6.83
C LEU A 194 0.93 -3.68 7.14
N ASN A 195 1.07 -2.50 7.75
CA ASN A 195 2.37 -1.92 8.07
C ASN A 195 3.10 -2.63 9.23
N HIS A 196 2.37 -3.42 10.04
CA HIS A 196 2.91 -4.13 11.19
C HIS A 196 2.76 -5.66 11.09
N VAL A 197 2.64 -6.19 9.87
CA VAL A 197 2.38 -7.63 9.61
C VAL A 197 3.34 -8.55 10.39
N ASP A 198 4.64 -8.30 10.34
CA ASP A 198 5.63 -9.14 11.03
C ASP A 198 5.47 -9.07 12.55
N GLN A 199 5.21 -7.88 13.08
CA GLN A 199 5.09 -7.68 14.52
C GLN A 199 3.79 -8.30 15.05
N ILE A 200 2.71 -8.27 14.27
CA ILE A 200 1.41 -8.83 14.64
C ILE A 200 1.43 -10.36 14.60
N PHE A 201 2.06 -10.96 13.58
CA PHE A 201 1.95 -12.40 13.32
C PHE A 201 3.20 -13.23 13.68
N ASN A 202 4.33 -12.65 14.08
CA ASN A 202 5.56 -13.41 14.41
C ASN A 202 5.68 -13.91 15.87
N ASN A 203 4.63 -13.81 16.71
CA ASN A 203 4.69 -14.25 18.12
C ASN A 203 4.74 -15.79 18.32
N GLY A 204 4.85 -16.58 17.24
CA GLY A 204 4.85 -18.05 17.27
C GLY A 204 6.20 -18.74 17.04
N ALA A 205 7.29 -18.02 16.77
CA ALA A 205 8.61 -18.65 16.73
C ALA A 205 9.24 -18.58 18.13
N PRO A 206 9.37 -19.70 18.88
CA PRO A 206 10.49 -19.78 19.81
C PRO A 206 11.72 -19.61 18.93
N SER A 207 12.47 -18.54 19.14
CA SER A 207 13.85 -18.48 18.70
C SER A 207 14.53 -19.70 19.29
N SER A 208 14.68 -20.75 18.49
CA SER A 208 15.66 -21.79 18.74
C SER A 208 16.99 -21.06 18.83
N LEU A 209 17.45 -20.88 20.07
CA LEU A 209 18.81 -20.52 20.41
C LEU A 209 19.71 -21.65 19.89
N GLU A 210 20.00 -21.63 18.59
CA GLU A 210 21.17 -22.31 18.08
C GLU A 210 22.36 -21.44 18.47
N ASN A 211 22.99 -21.87 19.58
CA ASN A 211 24.38 -21.55 19.88
C ASN A 211 25.23 -21.94 18.67
N ASP A 212 25.60 -20.96 17.85
CA ASP A 212 26.72 -21.09 16.92
C ASP A 212 27.81 -20.08 17.30
N GLU A 213 28.50 -20.40 18.39
CA GLU A 213 29.83 -19.87 18.67
C GLU A 213 30.82 -20.44 17.64
N ASN A 214 30.96 -19.77 16.49
CA ASN A 214 32.25 -19.56 15.84
C ASN A 214 32.11 -18.79 14.52
N ARG A 215 32.47 -17.50 14.52
CA ARG A 215 33.19 -16.86 13.40
C ARG A 215 33.86 -15.55 13.83
N PRO A 216 35.03 -15.22 13.25
CA PRO A 216 35.98 -14.33 13.88
C PRO A 216 35.63 -12.85 13.72
N ILE A 217 35.94 -12.10 14.78
CA ILE A 217 35.83 -10.65 14.93
C ILE A 217 36.75 -9.94 13.92
N MET A 218 36.17 -9.18 12.99
CA MET A 218 36.86 -8.09 12.30
C MET A 218 36.28 -6.76 12.79
N LYS A 219 37.13 -5.97 13.45
CA LYS A 219 36.84 -4.63 13.96
C LYS A 219 36.86 -3.65 12.77
N SER A 220 35.70 -3.12 12.40
CA SER A 220 35.61 -1.98 11.48
C SER A 220 35.53 -0.68 12.28
N GLN A 221 36.50 0.18 12.03
CA GLN A 221 36.75 1.45 12.70
C GLN A 221 35.68 2.48 12.32
N THR A 222 35.22 3.22 13.33
CA THR A 222 34.29 4.35 13.25
C THR A 222 34.91 5.51 12.48
N LEU A 223 34.24 6.01 11.44
CA LEU A 223 34.53 7.32 10.83
C LEU A 223 33.55 8.38 11.39
N PRO A 224 33.97 9.66 11.54
CA PRO A 224 33.12 10.71 12.10
C PRO A 224 32.09 11.21 11.08
N ALA A 225 30.83 11.30 11.49
CA ALA A 225 29.78 11.99 10.76
C ALA A 225 29.94 13.51 10.89
N LEU A 226 30.23 14.20 9.78
CA LEU A 226 30.03 15.64 9.63
C LEU A 226 28.90 15.86 8.62
N SER A 227 27.68 15.96 9.12
CA SER A 227 26.54 16.53 8.40
C SER A 227 26.00 17.70 9.22
N PRO A 228 25.94 18.93 8.68
CA PRO A 228 25.35 20.04 9.41
C PRO A 228 23.82 19.86 9.54
N PRO A 229 23.21 20.37 10.62
CA PRO A 229 21.77 20.27 10.81
C PRO A 229 21.03 21.07 9.74
N MET A 230 19.96 20.51 9.19
CA MET A 230 19.04 21.24 8.31
C MET A 230 18.40 22.38 9.12
N LYS A 231 18.83 23.61 8.85
CA LYS A 231 18.34 24.81 9.51
C LYS A 231 16.96 25.14 8.94
N LEU A 232 15.93 25.12 9.78
CA LEU A 232 14.59 25.59 9.40
C LEU A 232 14.65 27.07 9.01
N VAL A 233 14.10 27.39 7.85
CA VAL A 233 13.95 28.76 7.32
C VAL A 233 12.76 29.41 8.04
N SER A 234 12.93 30.64 8.54
CA SER A 234 11.84 31.38 9.20
C SER A 234 10.76 31.82 8.19
N LEU A 235 9.53 32.05 8.68
CA LEU A 235 8.37 32.39 7.85
C LEU A 235 8.62 33.63 6.96
N GLU A 236 9.40 34.59 7.45
CA GLU A 236 9.78 35.81 6.72
C GLU A 236 10.81 35.55 5.61
N GLU A 237 11.72 34.59 5.79
CA GLU A 237 12.75 34.23 4.80
C GLU A 237 12.15 33.40 3.65
N ALA A 238 11.08 32.64 3.90
CA ALA A 238 10.30 31.99 2.83
C ALA A 238 9.51 33.01 2.00
N GLN A 239 8.93 34.04 2.64
CA GLN A 239 8.15 35.10 1.96
C GLN A 239 9.03 36.05 1.13
N ALA A 240 10.30 36.25 1.50
CA ALA A 240 11.23 37.07 0.72
C ALA A 240 11.69 36.40 -0.60
N ARG A 241 11.56 35.08 -0.73
CA ARG A 241 11.92 34.33 -1.95
C ARG A 241 10.81 34.34 -3.02
N SER A 242 9.59 34.77 -2.69
CA SER A 242 8.48 34.87 -3.65
C SER A 242 8.36 36.23 -4.34
N LEU A 243 9.29 37.17 -4.13
CA LEU A 243 9.26 38.51 -4.74
C LEU A 243 10.44 38.72 -5.71
N ALA A 244 10.13 39.36 -6.84
CA ALA A 244 10.98 39.48 -8.03
C ALA A 244 12.40 40.03 -7.78
N THR A 245 13.32 39.69 -8.67
CA THR A 245 14.79 39.93 -8.62
C THR A 245 15.26 41.37 -8.48
N ASN A 246 14.36 42.35 -8.42
CA ASN A 246 14.65 43.78 -8.47
C ASN A 246 14.18 44.54 -7.21
N HIS A 247 14.34 43.97 -6.01
CA HIS A 247 13.96 44.65 -4.76
C HIS A 247 15.12 45.49 -4.17
N PRO A 248 14.88 46.76 -3.75
CA PRO A 248 15.92 47.71 -3.32
C PRO A 248 16.68 47.36 -2.02
N ALA A 249 16.31 46.29 -1.32
CA ALA A 249 16.92 45.87 -0.05
C ALA A 249 18.26 45.10 -0.19
N ARG A 250 18.78 44.89 -1.41
CA ARG A 250 20.06 44.18 -1.64
C ARG A 250 21.30 45.10 -1.64
N LYS A 251 21.16 46.41 -1.35
CA LYS A 251 22.25 47.39 -1.50
C LYS A 251 23.22 47.53 -0.32
N GLU A 252 23.02 46.81 0.80
CA GLU A 252 23.95 46.84 1.95
C GLU A 252 24.73 45.52 2.13
N ARG A 253 25.39 45.04 1.07
CA ARG A 253 26.37 43.95 1.23
C ARG A 253 27.52 43.98 0.22
N ARG A 254 28.00 45.18 -0.10
CA ARG A 254 29.25 45.40 -0.85
C ARG A 254 30.16 46.34 -0.07
N GLU A 255 30.55 45.92 1.12
CA GLU A 255 31.77 46.35 1.79
C GLU A 255 32.23 45.14 2.60
N ASN A 256 33.53 44.83 2.57
CA ASN A 256 34.21 43.67 3.16
C ASN A 256 34.62 42.52 2.22
N SER A 257 35.01 42.80 0.97
CA SER A 257 35.89 41.87 0.23
C SER A 257 36.78 42.60 -0.79
N LEU A 258 38.10 42.47 -0.62
CA LEU A 258 39.18 42.74 -1.60
C LEU A 258 40.07 41.47 -1.65
N PRO A 259 40.90 41.23 -2.69
CA PRO A 259 40.73 41.55 -4.11
C PRO A 259 40.91 40.31 -5.02
N GLU A 260 40.67 40.55 -6.32
CA GLU A 260 40.86 39.68 -7.48
C GLU A 260 42.22 38.98 -7.58
N ILE A 261 42.19 37.75 -8.10
CA ILE A 261 43.26 37.18 -8.93
C ILE A 261 42.59 36.69 -10.23
N VAL A 262 42.98 37.27 -11.36
CA VAL A 262 42.61 36.84 -12.73
C VAL A 262 43.92 36.75 -13.56
N PRO A 263 43.94 36.12 -14.76
CA PRO A 263 44.33 34.74 -15.10
C PRO A 263 45.64 34.71 -15.95
N PRO A 264 45.98 33.67 -16.76
CA PRO A 264 45.46 33.68 -18.15
C PRO A 264 45.36 32.33 -18.94
N MET A 265 44.64 32.46 -20.06
CA MET A 265 44.65 31.72 -21.35
C MET A 265 43.89 30.40 -21.53
N GLY A 266 42.89 30.45 -22.42
CA GLY A 266 42.26 29.26 -23.02
C GLY A 266 41.02 29.48 -23.91
N THR A 267 41.02 30.54 -24.73
CA THR A 267 40.24 30.75 -25.99
C THR A 267 38.72 30.53 -26.04
N LEU A 268 38.04 31.67 -26.17
CA LEU A 268 36.69 31.95 -26.71
C LEU A 268 36.37 31.24 -28.03
N PHE A 269 35.11 30.82 -28.21
CA PHE A 269 34.28 31.17 -29.37
C PHE A 269 32.79 31.23 -29.00
N HIS A 270 32.15 32.34 -29.33
CA HIS A 270 30.71 32.57 -29.37
C HIS A 270 30.36 32.97 -30.82
N THR A 271 29.25 32.47 -31.36
CA THR A 271 28.59 33.14 -32.49
C THR A 271 27.08 32.89 -32.43
N VAL A 272 26.35 33.93 -32.04
CA VAL A 272 24.95 34.19 -32.41
C VAL A 272 24.95 34.85 -33.79
N LEU A 273 24.07 34.42 -34.69
CA LEU A 273 23.57 35.29 -35.76
C LEU A 273 22.06 35.08 -35.94
N GLU A 274 21.33 36.19 -35.75
CA GLU A 274 19.90 36.39 -35.97
C GLU A 274 19.50 36.36 -37.46
N LEU A 275 18.21 36.08 -37.63
CA LEU A 275 17.41 35.99 -38.87
C LEU A 275 17.36 37.30 -39.69
N PRO A 276 16.82 37.21 -40.91
CA PRO A 276 15.83 38.20 -41.31
C PRO A 276 14.50 37.58 -41.80
N ASP A 277 13.41 38.22 -41.35
CA ASP A 277 12.05 38.09 -41.87
C ASP A 277 11.93 38.57 -43.34
N ASN A 278 11.14 37.86 -44.16
CA ASN A 278 9.95 38.44 -44.81
C ASN A 278 9.22 37.48 -45.77
N LYS A 279 7.91 37.36 -45.50
CA LYS A 279 6.75 37.51 -46.41
C LYS A 279 6.45 36.46 -47.49
N ARG A 280 5.24 35.91 -47.31
CA ARG A 280 4.12 35.73 -48.29
C ARG A 280 4.34 34.61 -49.32
N LYS A 281 3.37 33.75 -49.65
CA LYS A 281 1.94 33.98 -49.90
C LYS A 281 1.22 32.61 -50.02
N LEU A 282 -0.08 32.61 -49.73
CA LEU A 282 -1.05 31.54 -49.98
C LEU A 282 -1.05 31.03 -51.43
N SER A 283 -1.45 29.78 -51.67
CA SER A 283 -2.72 29.47 -52.35
C SER A 283 -3.01 27.97 -52.39
N SER A 284 -4.28 27.66 -52.21
CA SER A 284 -5.00 26.41 -52.37
C SER A 284 -4.86 25.76 -53.76
N LYS A 285 -4.77 24.43 -53.80
CA LYS A 285 -5.81 23.51 -54.29
C LYS A 285 -5.41 22.07 -54.01
#